data_AF-A0A318MUT4-F1
#
_entry.id   AF-A0A318MUT4-F1
#
_cell.length_a   1.000
_cell.length_b   1.000
_cell.length_c   1.000
_cell.angle_alpha   90.00
_cell.angle_beta   90.00
_cell.angle_gamma   90.00
#
_symmetry.space_group_name_H-M   'P 1'
#
loop_
_entity.id
_entity.type
_entity.pdbx_description
1 polymer ?
#
loop_
_entity_poly.entity_id
_entity_poly.type
_entity_poly.pdbx_seq_one_letter_code
_entity_poly.pdbx_strand_id
1 'polypeptide(L)'
;MTQNDKVRVEGFERVKLKVKGEDNLSSSLENKQTQESELINKINNLSQNRQVQDAIQALDKRFSPMIGGEEVNNQTEQKPANSTKNLVNQFIQASPKPTQKGPMGILYDFNFGIRVYVPKPAAGEGWRVCLMDLDTEVVLLDQTCQDQGYATTAKHHYMNGKIIVSKIHRDGKQEEVLVHEYNARGKEVLIAFPVGSLGDSLGWVPYAEKFRKKHDCKLTLALGKNLIDLFEKAYPEIRFVDASVYAQQKIENKFYAGYYIGLFFEDEQNNWQPRDFRLVGLHRTAGYILGVDPEEVPPRLVASEDTRPIPEPYVVIATQASTQCKYWNNPFGWHYIIDFLKSLGYRVICIDRDRVFGKDLVWNHIPNGAEDQTGPRPLTERVRWLKYAEFFVGLSSGLAWLAWGAGIPVVVISGFTNPLTEFNTPYRVFNTHVCNGCWNDIRYLFDHNNFLYCPKHSNTSRQFECTKAISHQHVIKTILSIPSCRQKPVNEKGK
;
A
#
# COMPACT_ATOMS: atom_id res chain seq x y z
N MET A 1 14.07 26.58 -45.51
CA MET A 1 14.93 26.30 -44.35
C MET A 1 14.09 26.59 -43.11
N THR A 2 13.61 25.61 -42.32
CA THR A 2 14.34 24.67 -41.42
C THR A 2 14.96 25.39 -40.21
N GLN A 3 14.86 24.92 -38.95
CA GLN A 3 14.06 23.84 -38.34
C GLN A 3 14.15 23.96 -36.80
N ASN A 4 13.25 23.29 -36.08
CA ASN A 4 13.41 22.70 -34.74
C ASN A 4 14.65 23.05 -33.88
N ASP A 5 14.41 23.63 -32.70
CA ASP A 5 15.22 23.32 -31.51
C ASP A 5 14.51 22.23 -30.68
N LYS A 6 15.07 21.01 -30.73
CA LYS A 6 14.75 19.94 -29.77
C LYS A 6 15.96 19.75 -28.86
N VAL A 7 15.79 19.98 -27.56
CA VAL A 7 16.81 19.67 -26.56
C VAL A 7 17.06 18.15 -26.56
N ARG A 8 18.32 17.77 -26.77
CA ARG A 8 18.79 16.39 -26.77
C ARG A 8 19.65 16.20 -25.52
N VAL A 9 19.40 15.16 -24.74
CA VAL A 9 20.25 14.79 -23.60
C VAL A 9 21.10 13.59 -24.02
N GLU A 10 22.42 13.74 -24.01
CA GLU A 10 23.39 12.67 -24.27
C GLU A 10 24.00 12.19 -22.95
N GLY A 11 24.35 10.91 -22.87
CA GLY A 11 24.91 10.33 -21.65
C GLY A 11 25.08 8.81 -21.71
N PHE A 12 26.05 8.33 -22.48
CA PHE A 12 26.58 6.96 -22.35
C PHE A 12 28.04 7.02 -21.95
N GLU A 13 28.41 6.40 -20.83
CA GLU A 13 29.79 5.99 -20.56
C GLU A 13 29.88 4.47 -20.39
N ARG A 14 30.97 3.90 -20.89
CA ARG A 14 31.33 2.48 -20.73
C ARG A 14 32.48 2.37 -19.75
N VAL A 15 32.35 1.50 -18.74
CA VAL A 15 33.49 1.05 -17.93
C VAL A 15 33.52 -0.49 -17.92
N LYS A 16 34.71 -1.06 -18.15
CA LYS A 16 35.02 -2.49 -17.97
C LYS A 16 35.89 -2.65 -16.72
N LEU A 17 35.84 -3.81 -16.04
CA LEU A 17 37.03 -4.52 -15.50
C LEU A 17 36.70 -5.96 -15.00
N LYS A 18 37.74 -6.68 -14.52
CA LYS A 18 37.90 -8.15 -14.33
C LYS A 18 38.66 -8.42 -13.00
N VAL A 19 38.73 -9.61 -12.36
CA VAL A 19 38.33 -11.01 -12.67
C VAL A 19 38.19 -11.89 -11.38
N LYS A 20 37.46 -13.02 -11.45
CA LYS A 20 37.45 -14.27 -10.60
C LYS A 20 37.59 -14.25 -9.06
N GLY A 21 36.87 -15.18 -8.43
CA GLY A 21 37.23 -15.83 -7.15
C GLY A 21 36.10 -16.68 -6.59
N GLU A 22 36.13 -18.01 -6.80
CA GLU A 22 35.30 -18.99 -6.06
C GLU A 22 36.15 -19.57 -4.93
N ASP A 23 35.57 -19.80 -3.74
CA ASP A 23 35.74 -21.08 -3.07
C ASP A 23 34.70 -21.36 -1.95
N ASN A 24 34.64 -22.62 -1.52
CA ASN A 24 33.51 -23.25 -0.83
C ASN A 24 33.52 -23.14 0.70
N LEU A 25 32.35 -23.28 1.35
CA LEU A 25 32.15 -24.21 2.47
C LEU A 25 30.66 -24.41 2.83
N SER A 26 30.34 -25.57 3.40
CA SER A 26 28.98 -26.11 3.55
C SER A 26 28.74 -26.74 4.93
N SER A 27 27.51 -27.20 5.17
CA SER A 27 26.97 -27.81 6.40
C SER A 27 26.72 -26.84 7.58
N SER A 28 25.74 -27.07 8.46
CA SER A 28 24.85 -28.23 8.65
C SER A 28 23.36 -27.85 8.79
N LEU A 29 22.47 -28.77 8.41
CA LEU A 29 21.02 -28.67 8.63
C LEU A 29 20.67 -29.58 9.82
N GLU A 30 20.07 -29.07 10.92
CA GLU A 30 19.25 -29.91 11.83
C GLU A 30 18.39 -29.13 12.85
N ASN A 31 17.74 -28.04 12.43
CA ASN A 31 16.67 -27.38 13.21
C ASN A 31 15.54 -26.79 12.34
N LYS A 32 15.42 -27.31 11.11
CA LYS A 32 14.80 -26.58 10.01
C LYS A 32 13.28 -26.56 9.99
N GLN A 33 12.57 -27.63 10.30
CA GLN A 33 11.14 -27.73 9.92
C GLN A 33 10.20 -26.68 10.55
N THR A 34 10.57 -26.03 11.67
CA THR A 34 9.78 -24.95 12.29
C THR A 34 10.35 -23.55 12.07
N GLN A 35 11.67 -23.38 11.98
CA GLN A 35 12.28 -22.08 11.66
C GLN A 35 12.24 -21.78 10.15
N GLU A 36 12.31 -22.80 9.30
CA GLU A 36 12.33 -22.65 7.85
C GLU A 36 10.95 -22.20 7.34
N SER A 37 9.83 -22.56 7.98
CA SER A 37 8.50 -22.05 7.61
C SER A 37 8.30 -20.56 7.98
N GLU A 38 8.77 -20.12 9.15
CA GLU A 38 8.77 -18.69 9.51
C GLU A 38 9.77 -17.89 8.69
N LEU A 39 10.97 -18.42 8.45
CA LEU A 39 12.00 -17.78 7.64
C LEU A 39 11.60 -17.75 6.16
N ILE A 40 10.94 -18.77 5.62
CA ILE A 40 10.31 -18.75 4.29
C ILE A 40 9.23 -17.68 4.26
N ASN A 41 8.34 -17.58 5.26
CA ASN A 41 7.33 -16.52 5.28
C ASN A 41 7.96 -15.11 5.39
N LYS A 42 9.06 -14.95 6.13
CA LYS A 42 9.81 -13.69 6.22
C LYS A 42 10.50 -13.37 4.89
N ILE A 43 11.26 -14.31 4.32
CA ILE A 43 11.93 -14.20 3.01
C ILE A 43 10.92 -13.97 1.87
N ASN A 44 9.76 -14.62 1.89
CA ASN A 44 8.70 -14.41 0.89
C ASN A 44 8.16 -12.97 0.94
N ASN A 45 7.82 -12.45 2.12
CA ASN A 45 7.39 -11.04 2.28
C ASN A 45 8.51 -10.04 1.89
N LEU A 46 9.77 -10.42 2.09
CA LEU A 46 10.93 -9.58 1.79
C LEU A 46 11.29 -9.57 0.30
N SER A 47 11.31 -10.73 -0.34
CA SER A 47 11.51 -10.83 -1.78
C SER A 47 10.32 -10.19 -2.50
N GLN A 48 9.09 -10.43 -2.03
CA GLN A 48 7.86 -9.79 -2.50
C GLN A 48 8.07 -8.29 -2.66
N ASN A 49 8.51 -7.53 -1.65
CA ASN A 49 8.55 -6.08 -1.77
C ASN A 49 9.58 -5.50 -2.76
N ARG A 50 10.70 -6.18 -3.05
CA ARG A 50 11.58 -5.78 -4.16
C ARG A 50 11.00 -6.24 -5.50
N GLN A 51 10.53 -7.47 -5.56
CA GLN A 51 9.89 -8.07 -6.74
C GLN A 51 8.55 -7.41 -7.09
N VAL A 52 7.93 -6.68 -6.14
CA VAL A 52 6.79 -5.78 -6.30
C VAL A 52 7.21 -4.61 -7.19
N GLN A 53 8.32 -3.94 -6.84
CA GLN A 53 8.86 -2.85 -7.66
C GLN A 53 9.36 -3.37 -9.01
N ASP A 54 10.06 -4.52 -9.04
CA ASP A 54 10.50 -5.15 -10.31
C ASP A 54 9.30 -5.55 -11.20
N ALA A 55 8.21 -6.05 -10.61
CA ALA A 55 6.99 -6.40 -11.34
C ALA A 55 6.19 -5.17 -11.79
N ILE A 56 6.17 -4.09 -11.00
CA ILE A 56 5.60 -2.79 -11.38
C ILE A 56 6.39 -2.19 -12.55
N GLN A 57 7.73 -2.19 -12.50
CA GLN A 57 8.58 -1.78 -13.61
C GLN A 57 8.43 -2.70 -14.84
N ALA A 58 8.18 -4.01 -14.65
CA ALA A 58 7.89 -4.93 -15.74
C ALA A 58 6.50 -4.70 -16.35
N LEU A 59 5.50 -4.31 -15.55
CA LEU A 59 4.18 -3.90 -16.03
C LEU A 59 4.27 -2.59 -16.83
N ASP A 60 5.00 -1.59 -16.33
CA ASP A 60 5.26 -0.31 -17.02
C ASP A 60 5.95 -0.52 -18.38
N LYS A 61 6.99 -1.38 -18.43
CA LYS A 61 7.62 -1.81 -19.69
C LYS A 61 6.68 -2.55 -20.64
N ARG A 62 5.71 -3.32 -20.10
CA ARG A 62 4.73 -4.08 -20.89
C ARG A 62 3.57 -3.21 -21.38
N PHE A 63 3.32 -2.07 -20.73
CA PHE A 63 2.37 -1.04 -21.12
C PHE A 63 3.08 0.24 -21.62
N SER A 64 4.31 0.10 -22.13
CA SER A 64 4.95 1.15 -22.92
C SER A 64 4.35 1.16 -24.33
N PRO A 65 4.08 2.33 -24.94
CA PRO A 65 3.45 2.40 -26.26
C PRO A 65 4.33 1.77 -27.35
N MET A 66 3.79 0.76 -28.04
CA MET A 66 4.40 0.14 -29.22
C MET A 66 3.57 0.45 -30.46
N ILE A 67 4.15 1.26 -31.35
CA ILE A 67 3.52 1.74 -32.58
C ILE A 67 4.49 1.52 -33.74
N GLY A 68 4.15 0.58 -34.63
CA GLY A 68 4.89 0.31 -35.87
C GLY A 68 6.18 -0.53 -35.72
N GLY A 69 6.05 -1.85 -35.74
CA GLY A 69 7.16 -2.79 -35.78
C GLY A 69 6.71 -4.25 -35.69
N GLU A 70 7.47 -5.17 -36.30
CA GLU A 70 7.22 -6.61 -36.20
C GLU A 70 7.36 -7.14 -34.76
N GLU A 71 6.83 -8.35 -34.50
CA GLU A 71 7.16 -9.07 -33.27
C GLU A 71 8.68 -9.25 -33.17
N VAL A 72 9.31 -8.49 -32.28
CA VAL A 72 10.73 -8.67 -31.99
C VAL A 72 10.89 -10.02 -31.31
N ASN A 73 11.31 -11.01 -32.11
CA ASN A 73 11.81 -12.28 -31.63
C ASN A 73 13.05 -12.02 -30.76
N ASN A 74 12.85 -11.86 -29.45
CA ASN A 74 13.88 -11.66 -28.44
C ASN A 74 14.74 -12.93 -28.24
N GLN A 75 15.44 -13.37 -29.27
CA GLN A 75 16.54 -14.32 -29.15
C GLN A 75 17.81 -13.65 -28.58
N THR A 76 17.65 -13.01 -27.41
CA THR A 76 18.72 -12.77 -26.42
C THR A 76 18.15 -12.40 -25.05
N GLU A 77 16.96 -12.90 -24.69
CA GLU A 77 16.54 -12.89 -23.29
C GLU A 77 17.49 -13.75 -22.44
N GLN A 78 18.25 -13.11 -21.55
CA GLN A 78 18.65 -13.78 -20.31
C GLN A 78 17.37 -14.21 -19.62
N LYS A 79 17.12 -15.52 -19.58
CA LYS A 79 15.93 -16.10 -18.94
C LYS A 79 15.73 -15.42 -17.57
N PRO A 80 14.60 -14.75 -17.30
CA PRO A 80 14.34 -14.24 -15.97
C PRO A 80 14.43 -15.41 -15.00
N ALA A 81 15.17 -15.22 -13.90
CA ALA A 81 15.32 -16.24 -12.87
C ALA A 81 13.93 -16.75 -12.44
N ASN A 82 13.81 -18.04 -12.13
CA ASN A 82 12.51 -18.66 -11.80
C ASN A 82 11.75 -17.94 -10.68
N SER A 83 12.44 -17.19 -9.82
CA SER A 83 11.85 -16.29 -8.83
C SER A 83 11.00 -15.17 -9.46
N THR A 84 11.50 -14.43 -10.43
CA THR A 84 10.78 -13.28 -11.02
C THR A 84 9.48 -13.72 -11.71
N LYS A 85 9.49 -14.84 -12.43
CA LYS A 85 8.27 -15.41 -13.05
C LYS A 85 7.19 -15.77 -12.02
N ASN A 86 7.57 -16.20 -10.82
CA ASN A 86 6.62 -16.58 -9.78
C ASN A 86 5.94 -15.40 -9.08
N LEU A 87 6.47 -14.18 -9.15
CA LEU A 87 5.86 -13.00 -8.54
C LEU A 87 5.11 -12.10 -9.52
N VAL A 88 5.42 -12.18 -10.81
CA VAL A 88 4.53 -11.70 -11.87
C VAL A 88 3.13 -12.35 -11.76
N ASN A 89 3.04 -13.57 -11.20
CA ASN A 89 1.81 -14.30 -10.88
C ASN A 89 1.14 -13.90 -9.53
N GLN A 90 1.73 -12.97 -8.75
CA GLN A 90 1.14 -12.46 -7.50
C GLN A 90 0.50 -11.08 -7.67
N PHE A 91 0.79 -10.40 -8.79
CA PHE A 91 0.14 -9.16 -9.18
C PHE A 91 -1.10 -9.42 -10.00
N ILE A 92 -2.16 -8.67 -9.72
CA ILE A 92 -3.33 -8.67 -10.58
C ILE A 92 -2.97 -7.90 -11.86
N GLN A 93 -2.85 -8.64 -12.96
CA GLN A 93 -2.54 -8.07 -14.26
C GLN A 93 -3.81 -7.58 -14.97
N ALA A 94 -3.68 -6.52 -15.77
CA ALA A 94 -4.73 -6.19 -16.72
C ALA A 94 -4.84 -7.29 -17.79
N SER A 95 -6.02 -7.38 -18.41
CA SER A 95 -6.21 -8.21 -19.60
C SER A 95 -5.14 -7.85 -20.67
N PRO A 96 -4.54 -8.85 -21.37
CA PRO A 96 -3.56 -8.60 -22.43
C PRO A 96 -4.08 -7.71 -23.56
N LYS A 97 -5.40 -7.68 -23.79
CA LYS A 97 -6.07 -6.75 -24.70
C LYS A 97 -7.04 -5.84 -23.92
N PRO A 98 -7.31 -4.61 -24.40
CA PRO A 98 -8.35 -3.77 -23.84
C PRO A 98 -9.72 -4.46 -23.87
N THR A 99 -10.55 -4.20 -22.87
CA THR A 99 -11.68 -5.09 -22.52
C THR A 99 -13.02 -4.66 -23.11
N GLN A 100 -13.20 -3.37 -23.40
CA GLN A 100 -14.41 -2.82 -24.00
C GLN A 100 -14.31 -2.87 -25.53
N LYS A 101 -15.44 -3.11 -26.20
CA LYS A 101 -15.52 -3.13 -27.66
C LYS A 101 -15.96 -1.77 -28.18
N GLY A 102 -15.19 -1.21 -29.10
CA GLY A 102 -15.57 -0.08 -29.94
C GLY A 102 -16.03 -0.52 -31.33
N PRO A 103 -16.39 0.45 -32.20
CA PRO A 103 -16.69 0.17 -33.60
C PRO A 103 -15.44 -0.26 -34.37
N MET A 104 -15.64 -0.82 -35.56
CA MET A 104 -14.56 -1.22 -36.49
C MET A 104 -13.49 -2.17 -35.91
N GLY A 105 -13.79 -2.89 -34.82
CA GLY A 105 -12.84 -3.79 -34.15
C GLY A 105 -11.84 -3.09 -33.22
N ILE A 106 -12.02 -1.78 -32.96
CA ILE A 106 -11.29 -1.04 -31.92
C ILE A 106 -11.63 -1.66 -30.56
N LEU A 107 -10.65 -1.78 -29.67
CA LEU A 107 -10.86 -2.12 -28.27
C LEU A 107 -10.33 -1.00 -27.38
N TYR A 108 -10.96 -0.77 -26.23
CA TYR A 108 -10.48 0.23 -25.26
C TYR A 108 -10.77 -0.20 -23.81
N ASP A 109 -10.09 0.38 -22.83
CA ASP A 109 -10.46 0.37 -21.41
C ASP A 109 -9.68 1.39 -20.59
N PHE A 110 -9.90 1.39 -19.27
CA PHE A 110 -9.21 2.20 -18.28
C PHE A 110 -8.51 1.33 -17.23
N ASN A 111 -7.97 0.17 -17.63
CA ASN A 111 -7.30 -0.78 -16.73
C ASN A 111 -5.81 -0.42 -16.59
N PHE A 112 -5.46 0.16 -15.44
CA PHE A 112 -4.13 0.71 -15.11
C PHE A 112 -3.69 1.76 -16.13
N GLY A 113 -4.49 2.82 -16.28
CA GLY A 113 -4.33 3.85 -17.31
C GLY A 113 -5.34 3.69 -18.46
N ILE A 114 -5.35 4.65 -19.38
CA ILE A 114 -6.23 4.62 -20.57
C ILE A 114 -5.55 3.73 -21.62
N ARG A 115 -6.22 2.70 -22.13
CA ARG A 115 -5.66 1.77 -23.12
C ARG A 115 -6.57 1.68 -24.34
N VAL A 116 -5.98 1.69 -25.54
CA VAL A 116 -6.66 1.56 -26.83
C VAL A 116 -5.90 0.60 -27.73
N TYR A 117 -6.62 -0.28 -28.41
CA TYR A 117 -6.11 -1.10 -29.52
C TYR A 117 -6.88 -0.75 -30.79
N VAL A 118 -6.14 -0.51 -31.87
CA VAL A 118 -6.70 -0.36 -33.21
C VAL A 118 -6.26 -1.54 -34.09
N PRO A 119 -7.18 -2.18 -34.85
CA PRO A 119 -6.83 -3.28 -35.74
C PRO A 119 -6.13 -2.78 -37.01
N LYS A 120 -5.55 -3.69 -37.79
CA LYS A 120 -4.86 -3.33 -39.03
C LYS A 120 -5.85 -2.65 -40.02
N PRO A 121 -5.61 -1.41 -40.45
CA PRO A 121 -6.46 -0.70 -41.40
C PRO A 121 -6.33 -1.30 -42.80
N ALA A 122 -7.25 -0.94 -43.72
CA ALA A 122 -7.12 -1.33 -45.12
C ALA A 122 -5.93 -0.62 -45.78
N ALA A 123 -5.40 -1.17 -46.88
CA ALA A 123 -4.28 -0.56 -47.59
C ALA A 123 -4.59 0.88 -48.03
N GLY A 124 -3.71 1.81 -47.65
CA GLY A 124 -3.84 3.26 -47.87
C GLY A 124 -4.69 4.00 -46.83
N GLU A 125 -5.22 3.32 -45.82
CA GLU A 125 -5.93 3.92 -44.69
C GLU A 125 -5.06 3.92 -43.42
N GLY A 126 -5.54 4.57 -42.36
CA GLY A 126 -4.87 4.61 -41.06
C GLY A 126 -5.81 4.95 -39.92
N TRP A 127 -5.22 5.14 -38.74
CA TRP A 127 -5.87 5.60 -37.54
C TRP A 127 -5.17 6.84 -37.00
N ARG A 128 -5.90 7.68 -36.28
CA ARG A 128 -5.36 8.65 -35.32
C ARG A 128 -5.98 8.36 -33.96
N VAL A 129 -5.16 8.18 -32.94
CA VAL A 129 -5.60 7.97 -31.57
C VAL A 129 -5.19 9.18 -30.75
N CYS A 130 -6.16 9.84 -30.15
CA CYS A 130 -5.97 10.94 -29.21
C CYS A 130 -6.53 10.55 -27.84
N LEU A 131 -5.70 10.70 -26.80
CA LEU A 131 -6.05 10.46 -25.40
C LEU A 131 -5.90 11.80 -24.66
N MET A 132 -6.93 12.22 -23.94
CA MET A 132 -6.97 13.49 -23.21
C MET A 132 -7.37 13.28 -21.76
N ASP A 133 -6.93 14.18 -20.88
CA ASP A 133 -7.50 14.36 -19.54
C ASP A 133 -8.55 15.48 -19.60
N LEU A 134 -9.78 15.17 -19.19
CA LEU A 134 -10.89 16.14 -19.16
C LEU A 134 -10.80 17.11 -17.98
N ASP A 135 -10.14 16.74 -16.89
CA ASP A 135 -10.06 17.59 -15.70
C ASP A 135 -9.05 18.75 -15.89
N THR A 136 -8.10 18.59 -16.83
CA THR A 136 -7.06 19.59 -17.16
C THR A 136 -7.08 20.08 -18.61
N GLU A 137 -7.95 19.51 -19.45
CA GLU A 137 -8.02 19.72 -20.91
C GLU A 137 -6.70 19.45 -21.67
N VAL A 138 -5.83 18.60 -21.11
CA VAL A 138 -4.52 18.26 -21.69
C VAL A 138 -4.59 17.04 -22.60
N VAL A 139 -4.02 17.14 -23.80
CA VAL A 139 -3.74 16.00 -24.68
C VAL A 139 -2.54 15.21 -24.12
N LEU A 140 -2.79 13.98 -23.68
CA LEU A 140 -1.78 13.07 -23.12
C LEU A 140 -1.03 12.29 -24.22
N LEU A 141 -1.72 11.99 -25.32
CA LEU A 141 -1.17 11.30 -26.50
C LEU A 141 -2.01 11.71 -27.71
N ASP A 142 -1.37 12.04 -28.83
CA ASP A 142 -2.02 12.19 -30.14
C ASP A 142 -1.07 11.66 -31.21
N GLN A 143 -1.40 10.50 -31.79
CA GLN A 143 -0.53 9.82 -32.75
C GLN A 143 -1.32 9.11 -33.85
N THR A 144 -0.72 9.05 -35.04
CA THR A 144 -1.23 8.28 -36.18
C THR A 144 -0.66 6.87 -36.23
N CYS A 145 -1.44 5.87 -36.62
CA CYS A 145 -1.01 4.49 -36.82
C CYS A 145 -1.46 3.99 -38.21
N GLN A 146 -0.54 3.44 -39.00
CA GLN A 146 -0.80 2.90 -40.36
C GLN A 146 -0.88 1.36 -40.39
N ASP A 147 -0.80 0.72 -39.23
CA ASP A 147 -0.97 -0.72 -39.04
C ASP A 147 -1.91 -0.95 -37.83
N GLN A 148 -1.98 -2.17 -37.31
CA GLN A 148 -2.50 -2.38 -35.95
C GLN A 148 -1.58 -1.75 -34.91
N GLY A 149 -2.13 -1.31 -33.77
CA GLY A 149 -1.34 -0.66 -32.74
C GLY A 149 -2.02 -0.64 -31.37
N TYR A 150 -1.20 -0.48 -30.32
CA TYR A 150 -1.66 -0.27 -28.95
C TYR A 150 -1.19 1.10 -28.48
N ALA A 151 -2.13 1.95 -28.07
CA ALA A 151 -1.86 3.23 -27.41
C ALA A 151 -2.25 3.12 -25.93
N THR A 152 -1.44 3.71 -25.06
CA THR A 152 -1.64 3.66 -23.62
C THR A 152 -1.01 4.86 -22.94
N THR A 153 -1.61 5.34 -21.85
CA THR A 153 -1.02 6.41 -21.03
C THR A 153 0.13 5.86 -20.19
N ALA A 154 1.16 6.69 -19.97
CA ALA A 154 2.21 6.43 -18.97
C ALA A 154 1.72 6.60 -17.51
N LYS A 155 0.48 7.09 -17.33
CA LYS A 155 -0.17 7.25 -16.02
C LYS A 155 -1.14 6.11 -15.78
N HIS A 156 -1.06 5.51 -14.60
CA HIS A 156 -1.84 4.33 -14.18
C HIS A 156 -2.84 4.63 -13.06
N HIS A 157 -2.72 5.79 -12.41
CA HIS A 157 -3.73 6.32 -11.49
C HIS A 157 -5.00 6.78 -12.22
N TYR A 158 -6.06 7.08 -11.48
CA TYR A 158 -7.29 7.63 -12.02
C TYR A 158 -7.04 8.93 -12.80
N MET A 159 -7.65 9.01 -13.98
CA MET A 159 -7.77 10.22 -14.79
C MET A 159 -9.19 10.27 -15.33
N ASN A 160 -9.76 11.47 -15.49
CA ASN A 160 -11.04 11.65 -16.16
C ASN A 160 -10.82 11.61 -17.69
N GLY A 161 -10.44 10.44 -18.20
CA GLY A 161 -9.91 10.31 -19.56
C GLY A 161 -10.96 10.42 -20.66
N LYS A 162 -10.62 11.07 -21.77
CA LYS A 162 -11.33 11.00 -23.06
C LYS A 162 -10.48 10.29 -24.10
N ILE A 163 -11.09 9.34 -24.80
CA ILE A 163 -10.53 8.63 -25.95
C ILE A 163 -11.21 9.16 -27.20
N ILE A 164 -10.42 9.56 -28.18
CA ILE A 164 -10.86 9.86 -29.54
C ILE A 164 -10.07 8.95 -30.49
N VAL A 165 -10.76 8.20 -31.34
CA VAL A 165 -10.14 7.46 -32.44
C VAL A 165 -10.78 7.90 -33.74
N SER A 166 -9.96 8.45 -34.64
CA SER A 166 -10.35 8.83 -35.98
C SER A 166 -9.80 7.83 -37.00
N LYS A 167 -10.63 7.42 -37.95
CA LYS A 167 -10.16 6.73 -39.15
C LYS A 167 -9.55 7.75 -40.11
N ILE A 168 -8.41 7.43 -40.70
CA ILE A 168 -7.79 8.18 -41.79
C ILE A 168 -8.09 7.44 -43.08
N HIS A 169 -8.83 8.09 -43.99
CA HIS A 169 -9.20 7.53 -45.29
C HIS A 169 -8.07 7.71 -46.32
N ARG A 170 -8.18 7.02 -47.46
CA ARG A 170 -7.19 7.07 -48.56
C ARG A 170 -6.97 8.46 -49.16
N ASP A 171 -7.94 9.35 -49.05
CA ASP A 171 -7.84 10.75 -49.48
C ASP A 171 -7.28 11.68 -48.37
N GLY A 172 -6.83 11.11 -47.25
CA GLY A 172 -6.28 11.82 -46.10
C GLY A 172 -7.32 12.41 -45.14
N LYS A 173 -8.63 12.32 -45.45
CA LYS A 173 -9.67 12.82 -44.54
C LYS A 173 -9.71 12.00 -43.26
N GLN A 174 -9.96 12.70 -42.15
CA GLN A 174 -10.12 12.08 -40.83
C GLN A 174 -11.61 12.07 -40.45
N GLU A 175 -12.10 10.92 -40.02
CA GLU A 175 -13.48 10.70 -39.55
C GLU A 175 -13.41 10.17 -38.11
N GLU A 176 -13.99 10.87 -37.15
CA GLU A 176 -14.09 10.36 -35.77
C GLU A 176 -15.04 9.15 -35.73
N VAL A 177 -14.51 7.98 -35.38
CA VAL A 177 -15.30 6.74 -35.31
C VAL A 177 -15.56 6.30 -33.86
N LEU A 178 -14.74 6.74 -32.91
CA LEU A 178 -14.95 6.53 -31.49
C LEU A 178 -14.66 7.82 -30.73
N VAL A 179 -15.63 8.30 -29.95
CA VAL A 179 -15.43 9.30 -28.90
C VAL A 179 -16.00 8.71 -27.62
N HIS A 180 -15.14 8.50 -26.62
CA HIS A 180 -15.53 7.87 -25.35
C HIS A 180 -14.91 8.61 -24.16
N GLU A 181 -15.76 9.20 -23.33
CA GLU A 181 -15.38 9.89 -22.10
C GLU A 181 -15.52 8.98 -20.88
N TYR A 182 -14.71 9.21 -19.84
CA TYR A 182 -14.70 8.33 -18.68
C TYR A 182 -16.05 8.32 -17.96
N ASN A 183 -16.73 7.17 -18.03
CA ASN A 183 -17.98 6.95 -17.33
C ASN A 183 -18.03 5.50 -16.83
N ALA A 184 -17.81 5.32 -15.53
CA ALA A 184 -17.86 4.02 -14.84
C ALA A 184 -19.24 3.68 -14.24
N ARG A 185 -20.27 4.51 -14.44
CA ARG A 185 -21.61 4.30 -13.88
C ARG A 185 -22.18 2.95 -14.30
N GLY A 186 -22.55 2.12 -13.33
CA GLY A 186 -23.07 0.77 -13.52
C GLY A 186 -22.08 -0.24 -14.10
N LYS A 187 -20.82 0.15 -14.38
CA LYS A 187 -19.77 -0.69 -14.97
C LYS A 187 -18.93 -1.37 -13.89
N GLU A 188 -18.33 -2.48 -14.28
CA GLU A 188 -17.42 -3.27 -13.44
C GLU A 188 -16.09 -2.53 -13.28
N VAL A 189 -15.68 -2.25 -12.05
CA VAL A 189 -14.37 -1.65 -11.74
C VAL A 189 -13.62 -2.53 -10.75
N LEU A 190 -12.30 -2.64 -10.93
CA LEU A 190 -11.39 -3.25 -9.98
C LEU A 190 -10.57 -2.20 -9.23
N ILE A 191 -10.49 -2.34 -7.92
CA ILE A 191 -9.41 -1.75 -7.13
C ILE A 191 -8.63 -2.91 -6.49
N ALA A 192 -7.31 -2.86 -6.56
CA ALA A 192 -6.42 -3.89 -6.05
C ALA A 192 -5.42 -3.30 -5.05
N PHE A 193 -5.30 -3.93 -3.88
CA PHE A 193 -4.30 -3.59 -2.86
C PHE A 193 -3.19 -4.67 -2.81
N PRO A 194 -1.96 -4.34 -2.41
CA PRO A 194 -0.96 -5.33 -2.01
C PRO A 194 -1.44 -6.17 -0.83
N VAL A 195 -0.94 -7.40 -0.77
CA VAL A 195 -1.15 -8.29 0.37
C VAL A 195 0.00 -8.11 1.37
N GLY A 196 -0.31 -8.13 2.67
CA GLY A 196 0.69 -8.20 3.74
C GLY A 196 0.65 -7.08 4.79
N SER A 197 0.07 -5.91 4.49
CA SER A 197 -0.08 -4.82 5.47
C SER A 197 -1.53 -4.62 5.93
N LEU A 198 -1.72 -4.78 7.24
CA LEU A 198 -3.00 -4.53 7.93
C LEU A 198 -3.34 -3.03 7.95
N GLY A 199 -2.38 -2.18 8.30
CA GLY A 199 -2.61 -0.74 8.48
C GLY A 199 -2.96 -0.05 7.16
N ASP A 200 -2.21 -0.36 6.11
CA ASP A 200 -2.40 0.20 4.77
C ASP A 200 -3.81 -0.13 4.25
N SER A 201 -4.21 -1.41 4.33
CA SER A 201 -5.55 -1.84 3.91
C SER A 201 -6.67 -1.13 4.68
N LEU A 202 -6.54 -1.02 6.02
CA LEU A 202 -7.49 -0.28 6.86
C LEU A 202 -7.58 1.21 6.49
N GLY A 203 -6.45 1.83 6.17
CA GLY A 203 -6.38 3.21 5.70
C GLY A 203 -6.93 3.41 4.28
N TRP A 204 -6.89 2.39 3.41
CA TRP A 204 -7.24 2.52 2.00
C TRP A 204 -8.67 2.11 1.63
N VAL A 205 -9.30 1.16 2.36
CA VAL A 205 -10.71 0.75 2.12
C VAL A 205 -11.69 1.96 2.05
N PRO A 206 -11.61 2.98 2.93
CA PRO A 206 -12.49 4.15 2.86
C PRO A 206 -12.46 4.89 1.52
N TYR A 207 -11.27 5.02 0.89
CA TYR A 207 -11.13 5.70 -0.40
C TYR A 207 -11.69 4.88 -1.56
N ALA A 208 -11.63 3.55 -1.50
CA ALA A 208 -12.29 2.67 -2.46
C ALA A 208 -13.82 2.83 -2.41
N GLU A 209 -14.42 2.99 -1.22
CA GLU A 209 -15.85 3.30 -1.07
C GLU A 209 -16.18 4.73 -1.54
N LYS A 210 -15.33 5.74 -1.28
CA LYS A 210 -15.48 7.08 -1.86
C LYS A 210 -15.51 7.02 -3.40
N PHE A 211 -14.63 6.21 -3.99
CA PHE A 211 -14.58 6.01 -5.45
C PHE A 211 -15.86 5.38 -5.99
N ARG A 212 -16.32 4.27 -5.37
CA ARG A 212 -17.58 3.61 -5.74
C ARG A 212 -18.75 4.58 -5.71
N LYS A 213 -18.86 5.41 -4.65
CA LYS A 213 -19.92 6.42 -4.50
C LYS A 213 -19.82 7.55 -5.53
N LYS A 214 -18.62 8.10 -5.76
CA LYS A 214 -18.39 9.19 -6.75
C LYS A 214 -18.78 8.76 -8.16
N HIS A 215 -18.45 7.52 -8.55
CA HIS A 215 -18.60 7.04 -9.92
C HIS A 215 -19.81 6.12 -10.14
N ASP A 216 -20.56 5.78 -9.09
CA ASP A 216 -21.71 4.86 -9.13
C ASP A 216 -21.39 3.53 -9.85
N CYS A 217 -20.22 2.97 -9.55
CA CYS A 217 -19.69 1.79 -10.23
C CYS A 217 -19.92 0.48 -9.45
N LYS A 218 -19.85 -0.64 -10.15
CA LYS A 218 -19.86 -1.99 -9.56
C LYS A 218 -18.45 -2.35 -9.15
N LEU A 219 -18.08 -1.97 -7.92
CA LEU A 219 -16.72 -2.13 -7.42
C LEU A 219 -16.43 -3.57 -6.96
N THR A 220 -15.34 -4.12 -7.47
CA THR A 220 -14.64 -5.26 -6.89
C THR A 220 -13.36 -4.78 -6.21
N LEU A 221 -13.16 -5.14 -4.95
CA LEU A 221 -11.96 -4.79 -4.18
C LEU A 221 -11.17 -6.05 -3.85
N ALA A 222 -9.97 -6.15 -4.40
CA ALA A 222 -9.04 -7.25 -4.15
C ALA A 222 -8.04 -6.87 -3.03
N LEU A 223 -8.01 -7.66 -1.95
CA LEU A 223 -7.04 -7.49 -0.86
C LEU A 223 -6.68 -8.85 -0.22
N GLY A 224 -5.86 -8.84 0.84
CA GLY A 224 -5.49 -10.06 1.56
C GLY A 224 -6.69 -10.76 2.21
N LYS A 225 -6.82 -12.08 1.97
CA LYS A 225 -7.96 -12.91 2.42
C LYS A 225 -8.35 -12.71 3.88
N ASN A 226 -7.37 -12.66 4.78
CA ASN A 226 -7.55 -12.51 6.23
C ASN A 226 -8.14 -11.16 6.66
N LEU A 227 -8.32 -10.23 5.72
CA LEU A 227 -8.92 -8.91 5.93
C LEU A 227 -10.35 -8.81 5.40
N ILE A 228 -10.83 -9.76 4.59
CA ILE A 228 -12.16 -9.69 3.95
C ILE A 228 -13.28 -9.67 5.00
N ASP A 229 -13.20 -10.57 5.98
CA ASP A 229 -14.17 -10.71 7.08
C ASP A 229 -14.34 -9.43 7.92
N LEU A 230 -13.36 -8.51 7.92
CA LEU A 230 -13.46 -7.22 8.60
C LEU A 230 -14.40 -6.25 7.90
N PHE A 231 -14.62 -6.41 6.59
CA PHE A 231 -15.25 -5.40 5.74
C PHE A 231 -16.49 -5.89 5.01
N GLU A 232 -16.59 -7.17 4.60
CA GLU A 232 -17.63 -7.61 3.66
C GLU A 232 -19.07 -7.28 4.10
N LYS A 233 -19.40 -7.47 5.39
CA LYS A 233 -20.73 -7.19 5.95
C LYS A 233 -20.94 -5.70 6.22
N ALA A 234 -19.85 -4.95 6.40
CA ALA A 234 -19.88 -3.52 6.61
C ALA A 234 -20.00 -2.73 5.29
N TYR A 235 -19.59 -3.31 4.16
CA TYR A 235 -19.64 -2.70 2.82
C TYR A 235 -20.33 -3.65 1.80
N PRO A 236 -21.62 -3.95 1.96
CA PRO A 236 -22.33 -4.93 1.12
C PRO A 236 -22.38 -4.58 -0.37
N GLU A 237 -22.15 -3.31 -0.74
CA GLU A 237 -22.10 -2.84 -2.12
C GLU A 237 -20.73 -3.07 -2.81
N ILE A 238 -19.72 -3.52 -2.07
CA ILE A 238 -18.38 -3.83 -2.58
C ILE A 238 -18.20 -5.35 -2.65
N ARG A 239 -17.84 -5.87 -3.82
CA ARG A 239 -17.46 -7.28 -3.96
C ARG A 239 -16.01 -7.49 -3.54
N PHE A 240 -15.78 -8.07 -2.37
CA PHE A 240 -14.44 -8.41 -1.90
C PHE A 240 -13.93 -9.71 -2.53
N VAL A 241 -12.63 -9.75 -2.89
CA VAL A 241 -11.95 -10.95 -3.38
C VAL A 241 -10.54 -11.08 -2.79
N ASP A 242 -10.06 -12.31 -2.65
CA ASP A 242 -8.67 -12.60 -2.27
C ASP A 242 -7.73 -12.23 -3.43
N ALA A 243 -6.90 -11.22 -3.24
CA ALA A 243 -5.97 -10.73 -4.26
C ALA A 243 -4.96 -11.79 -4.72
N SER A 244 -4.48 -12.66 -3.81
CA SER A 244 -3.51 -13.71 -4.14
C SER A 244 -4.12 -14.83 -4.98
N VAL A 245 -5.40 -15.15 -4.75
CA VAL A 245 -6.14 -16.08 -5.61
C VAL A 245 -6.51 -15.41 -6.93
N TYR A 246 -6.94 -14.15 -6.90
CA TYR A 246 -7.36 -13.41 -8.10
C TYR A 246 -6.21 -13.22 -9.10
N ALA A 247 -5.00 -12.92 -8.63
CA ALA A 247 -3.81 -12.77 -9.47
C ALA A 247 -3.44 -14.03 -10.27
N GLN A 248 -3.81 -15.22 -9.77
CA GLN A 248 -3.51 -16.51 -10.42
C GLN A 248 -4.57 -16.91 -11.48
N GLN A 249 -5.71 -16.21 -11.52
CA GLN A 249 -6.81 -16.56 -12.42
C GLN A 249 -6.56 -16.03 -13.84
N LYS A 250 -6.56 -16.94 -14.83
CA LYS A 250 -6.56 -16.59 -16.26
C LYS A 250 -7.95 -16.09 -16.72
N ILE A 251 -8.51 -15.12 -16.01
CA ILE A 251 -9.80 -14.52 -16.38
C ILE A 251 -9.58 -13.51 -17.50
N GLU A 252 -10.38 -13.61 -18.56
CA GLU A 252 -10.61 -12.50 -19.49
C GLU A 252 -11.22 -11.34 -18.70
N ASN A 253 -10.40 -10.35 -18.40
CA ASN A 253 -10.69 -9.42 -17.32
C ASN A 253 -11.83 -8.48 -17.72
N LYS A 254 -13.03 -8.64 -17.15
CA LYS A 254 -14.25 -7.94 -17.62
C LYS A 254 -14.34 -6.46 -17.24
N PHE A 255 -13.37 -5.94 -16.48
CA PHE A 255 -13.44 -4.60 -15.90
C PHE A 255 -13.31 -3.51 -16.96
N TYR A 256 -14.13 -2.48 -16.81
CA TYR A 256 -14.05 -1.23 -17.55
C TYR A 256 -12.86 -0.38 -17.11
N ALA A 257 -12.56 -0.40 -15.80
CA ALA A 257 -11.42 0.29 -15.22
C ALA A 257 -10.78 -0.52 -14.08
N GLY A 258 -9.49 -0.30 -13.86
CA GLY A 258 -8.68 -1.05 -12.89
C GLY A 258 -7.61 -0.17 -12.28
N TYR A 259 -7.50 -0.15 -10.95
CA TYR A 259 -6.55 0.69 -10.22
C TYR A 259 -5.76 -0.13 -9.20
N TYR A 260 -4.45 0.10 -9.13
CA TYR A 260 -3.57 -0.52 -8.14
C TYR A 260 -3.20 0.54 -7.09
N ILE A 261 -3.56 0.29 -5.84
CA ILE A 261 -3.19 1.16 -4.71
C ILE A 261 -1.93 0.59 -4.08
N GLY A 262 -0.96 1.44 -3.74
CA GLY A 262 0.28 0.99 -3.13
C GLY A 262 1.13 2.16 -2.63
N LEU A 263 2.31 1.80 -2.13
CA LEU A 263 3.37 2.73 -1.75
C LEU A 263 4.49 2.62 -2.77
N PHE A 264 4.59 3.59 -3.67
CA PHE A 264 5.58 3.59 -4.75
C PHE A 264 6.75 4.49 -4.33
N PHE A 265 7.90 3.89 -4.00
CA PHE A 265 9.03 4.62 -3.40
C PHE A 265 9.93 5.33 -4.43
N GLU A 266 9.99 4.78 -5.64
CA GLU A 266 10.88 5.19 -6.74
C GLU A 266 10.07 5.65 -7.98
N ASP A 267 8.82 6.07 -7.78
CA ASP A 267 7.94 6.62 -8.83
C ASP A 267 8.23 8.11 -9.09
N GLU A 268 9.47 8.42 -9.48
CA GLU A 268 9.94 9.79 -9.72
C GLU A 268 9.10 10.53 -10.77
N GLN A 269 8.62 9.80 -11.78
CA GLN A 269 7.78 10.36 -12.85
C GLN A 269 6.32 10.53 -12.42
N ASN A 270 5.90 10.03 -11.25
CA ASN A 270 4.51 10.03 -10.76
C ASN A 270 3.58 9.30 -11.76
N ASN A 271 3.95 8.10 -12.19
CA ASN A 271 3.18 7.24 -13.10
C ASN A 271 2.06 6.51 -12.34
N TRP A 272 2.36 5.98 -11.16
CA TRP A 272 1.45 5.16 -10.35
C TRP A 272 0.72 5.95 -9.27
N GLN A 273 1.35 6.97 -8.71
CA GLN A 273 0.75 7.91 -7.75
C GLN A 273 0.90 9.35 -8.26
N PRO A 274 -0.12 10.23 -8.13
CA PRO A 274 0.00 11.64 -8.55
C PRO A 274 1.01 12.47 -7.72
N ARG A 275 1.31 12.00 -6.50
CA ARG A 275 2.25 12.61 -5.55
C ARG A 275 2.88 11.51 -4.70
N ASP A 276 4.13 11.72 -4.28
CA ASP A 276 4.81 10.85 -3.30
C ASP A 276 4.00 10.73 -1.99
N PHE A 277 3.65 9.49 -1.62
CA PHE A 277 2.90 9.20 -0.39
C PHE A 277 3.56 9.76 0.88
N ARG A 278 4.89 9.95 0.90
CA ARG A 278 5.64 10.51 2.04
C ARG A 278 5.26 11.97 2.33
N LEU A 279 4.75 12.69 1.33
CA LEU A 279 4.30 14.09 1.43
C LEU A 279 2.84 14.22 1.88
N VAL A 280 1.97 13.28 1.49
CA VAL A 280 0.51 13.37 1.71
C VAL A 280 -0.02 12.48 2.85
N GLY A 281 0.76 11.49 3.26
CA GLY A 281 0.39 10.47 4.24
C GLY A 281 0.18 9.10 3.60
N LEU A 282 0.52 8.04 4.35
CA LEU A 282 0.50 6.64 3.88
C LEU A 282 -0.87 6.22 3.34
N HIS A 283 -1.93 6.67 4.01
CA HIS A 283 -3.31 6.30 3.68
C HIS A 283 -3.92 7.23 2.63
N ARG A 284 -3.70 8.55 2.74
CA ARG A 284 -4.30 9.56 1.83
C ARG A 284 -3.85 9.41 0.39
N THR A 285 -2.68 8.82 0.14
CA THR A 285 -2.22 8.51 -1.23
C THR A 285 -3.25 7.73 -2.05
N ALA A 286 -4.04 6.84 -1.41
CA ALA A 286 -5.13 6.13 -2.11
C ALA A 286 -6.23 7.08 -2.62
N GLY A 287 -6.52 8.16 -1.88
CA GLY A 287 -7.43 9.21 -2.33
C GLY A 287 -6.91 9.94 -3.57
N TYR A 288 -5.62 10.28 -3.59
CA TYR A 288 -4.95 10.85 -4.76
C TYR A 288 -4.95 9.88 -5.96
N ILE A 289 -4.53 8.63 -5.77
CA ILE A 289 -4.49 7.60 -6.83
C ILE A 289 -5.89 7.36 -7.45
N LEU A 290 -6.94 7.46 -6.65
CA LEU A 290 -8.34 7.27 -7.09
C LEU A 290 -9.04 8.58 -7.53
N GLY A 291 -8.38 9.74 -7.46
CA GLY A 291 -8.98 11.02 -7.80
C GLY A 291 -10.22 11.36 -6.97
N VAL A 292 -10.25 10.94 -5.70
CA VAL A 292 -11.33 11.24 -4.74
C VAL A 292 -10.84 12.18 -3.66
N ASP A 293 -11.78 12.74 -2.89
CA ASP A 293 -11.48 13.55 -1.72
C ASP A 293 -10.49 12.81 -0.77
N PRO A 294 -9.29 13.39 -0.52
CA PRO A 294 -8.24 12.77 0.27
C PRO A 294 -8.46 12.87 1.80
N GLU A 295 -9.53 13.53 2.28
CA GLU A 295 -9.86 13.56 3.70
C GLU A 295 -9.98 12.13 4.26
N GLU A 296 -9.42 11.91 5.43
CA GLU A 296 -9.37 10.61 6.08
C GLU A 296 -10.69 10.27 6.78
N VAL A 297 -11.10 9.00 6.72
CA VAL A 297 -12.32 8.52 7.38
C VAL A 297 -12.01 7.14 7.96
N PRO A 298 -12.38 6.83 9.23
CA PRO A 298 -12.20 5.49 9.78
C PRO A 298 -12.93 4.42 8.93
N PRO A 299 -12.34 3.23 8.71
CA PRO A 299 -13.06 2.14 8.07
C PRO A 299 -14.19 1.63 8.97
N ARG A 300 -15.31 1.22 8.37
CA ARG A 300 -16.37 0.49 9.06
C ARG A 300 -15.91 -0.96 9.27
N LEU A 301 -15.87 -1.42 10.51
CA LEU A 301 -15.35 -2.75 10.87
C LEU A 301 -16.43 -3.69 11.39
N VAL A 302 -16.29 -4.97 11.06
CA VAL A 302 -17.10 -6.07 11.61
C VAL A 302 -16.40 -6.64 12.84
N ALA A 303 -17.12 -6.69 13.97
CA ALA A 303 -16.71 -7.44 15.16
C ALA A 303 -17.21 -8.89 15.08
N SER A 304 -16.52 -9.83 15.73
CA SER A 304 -16.95 -11.24 15.77
C SER A 304 -18.27 -11.42 16.54
N GLU A 305 -18.46 -10.63 17.60
CA GLU A 305 -19.63 -10.60 18.48
C GLU A 305 -19.84 -9.15 18.95
N ASP A 306 -21.08 -8.76 19.23
CA ASP A 306 -21.38 -7.47 19.87
C ASP A 306 -21.59 -7.63 21.38
N THR A 307 -20.56 -8.17 22.05
CA THR A 307 -20.54 -8.31 23.52
C THR A 307 -19.19 -7.89 24.09
N ARG A 308 -19.20 -7.21 25.24
CA ARG A 308 -17.99 -6.77 25.95
C ARG A 308 -17.18 -8.00 26.43
N PRO A 309 -15.87 -8.12 26.13
CA PRO A 309 -15.08 -9.30 26.52
C PRO A 309 -14.93 -9.50 28.03
N ILE A 310 -14.76 -8.41 28.79
CA ILE A 310 -14.56 -8.41 30.24
C ILE A 310 -15.32 -7.23 30.90
N PRO A 311 -15.93 -7.42 32.08
CA PRO A 311 -16.81 -6.41 32.66
C PRO A 311 -16.06 -5.18 33.20
N GLU A 312 -14.79 -5.33 33.61
CA GLU A 312 -14.01 -4.21 34.15
C GLU A 312 -13.62 -3.20 33.04
N PRO A 313 -13.39 -1.92 33.38
CA PRO A 313 -12.75 -0.97 32.48
C PRO A 313 -11.30 -1.36 32.16
N TYR A 314 -10.97 -1.35 30.87
CA TYR A 314 -9.67 -1.82 30.37
C TYR A 314 -9.13 -0.97 29.23
N VAL A 315 -7.81 -0.92 29.14
CA VAL A 315 -7.05 -0.26 28.08
C VAL A 315 -6.35 -1.33 27.26
N VAL A 316 -6.42 -1.20 25.94
CA VAL A 316 -5.74 -2.12 25.01
C VAL A 316 -4.38 -1.54 24.64
N ILE A 317 -3.35 -2.38 24.66
CA ILE A 317 -2.01 -2.02 24.19
C ILE A 317 -1.56 -2.89 23.00
N ALA A 318 -0.76 -2.29 22.13
CA ALA A 318 -0.01 -2.98 21.08
C ALA A 318 1.44 -2.50 21.07
N THR A 319 2.35 -3.43 21.33
CA THR A 319 3.76 -3.20 21.63
C THR A 319 4.69 -3.76 20.56
N GLN A 320 4.18 -4.59 19.65
CA GLN A 320 4.96 -5.17 18.55
C GLN A 320 4.80 -4.40 17.23
N ALA A 321 5.82 -4.45 16.40
CA ALA A 321 5.86 -3.85 15.07
C ALA A 321 6.81 -4.59 14.10
N SER A 322 6.69 -4.29 12.81
CA SER A 322 7.45 -4.94 11.73
C SER A 322 8.96 -4.72 11.78
N THR A 323 9.40 -3.59 12.35
CA THR A 323 10.82 -3.15 12.39
C THR A 323 11.09 -2.38 13.68
N GLN A 324 12.30 -2.50 14.23
CA GLN A 324 12.70 -1.94 15.53
C GLN A 324 12.54 -0.42 15.62
N CYS A 325 12.67 0.30 14.49
CA CYS A 325 12.45 1.74 14.45
C CYS A 325 11.00 2.17 14.78
N LYS A 326 10.02 1.28 14.59
CA LYS A 326 8.61 1.53 14.95
C LYS A 326 8.31 1.23 16.43
N TYR A 327 9.21 0.54 17.14
CA TYR A 327 9.04 0.28 18.58
C TYR A 327 9.27 1.54 19.41
N TRP A 328 8.64 1.58 20.58
CA TRP A 328 8.99 2.53 21.62
C TRP A 328 10.25 2.05 22.35
N ASN A 329 11.42 2.47 21.88
CA ASN A 329 12.72 1.99 22.37
C ASN A 329 13.13 2.59 23.74
N ASN A 330 12.22 3.26 24.46
CA ASN A 330 12.52 3.74 25.82
C ASN A 330 12.47 2.55 26.81
N PRO A 331 13.57 2.23 27.52
CA PRO A 331 13.68 0.99 28.30
C PRO A 331 12.69 0.89 29.47
N PHE A 332 12.17 2.02 29.96
CA PHE A 332 11.20 2.06 31.05
C PHE A 332 9.79 2.46 30.59
N GLY A 333 9.60 2.70 29.28
CA GLY A 333 8.39 3.28 28.72
C GLY A 333 7.14 2.49 29.07
N TRP A 334 7.05 1.26 28.56
CA TRP A 334 5.87 0.40 28.77
C TRP A 334 5.65 0.04 30.24
N HIS A 335 6.71 -0.20 31.01
CA HIS A 335 6.61 -0.53 32.43
C HIS A 335 5.85 0.55 33.22
N TYR A 336 6.31 1.81 33.15
CA TYR A 336 5.64 2.90 33.87
C TYR A 336 4.25 3.23 33.33
N ILE A 337 3.97 2.99 32.04
CA ILE A 337 2.61 3.15 31.49
C ILE A 337 1.65 2.09 32.03
N ILE A 338 2.08 0.83 32.14
CA ILE A 338 1.24 -0.24 32.68
C ILE A 338 0.93 0.01 34.16
N ASP A 339 1.93 0.37 34.96
CA ASP A 339 1.74 0.67 36.38
C ASP A 339 0.84 1.90 36.59
N PHE A 340 1.03 2.95 35.79
CA PHE A 340 0.15 4.12 35.77
C PHE A 340 -1.30 3.74 35.44
N LEU A 341 -1.56 3.01 34.35
CA LEU A 341 -2.91 2.58 33.96
C LEU A 341 -3.56 1.69 35.04
N LYS A 342 -2.78 0.80 35.67
CA LYS A 342 -3.26 0.00 36.80
C LYS A 342 -3.57 0.82 38.05
N SER A 343 -2.79 1.85 38.35
CA SER A 343 -3.07 2.77 39.47
C SER A 343 -4.42 3.49 39.28
N LEU A 344 -4.80 3.77 38.03
CA LEU A 344 -6.12 4.29 37.66
C LEU A 344 -7.23 3.21 37.68
N GLY A 345 -6.91 1.98 38.05
CA GLY A 345 -7.82 0.84 38.14
C GLY A 345 -8.27 0.29 36.79
N TYR A 346 -7.45 0.45 35.74
CA TYR A 346 -7.68 -0.23 34.46
C TYR A 346 -7.00 -1.59 34.41
N ARG A 347 -7.67 -2.59 33.82
CA ARG A 347 -7.00 -3.77 33.27
C ARG A 347 -6.23 -3.37 32.00
N VAL A 348 -5.07 -3.96 31.77
CA VAL A 348 -4.19 -3.56 30.64
C VAL A 348 -3.94 -4.77 29.75
N ILE A 349 -4.56 -4.78 28.58
CA ILE A 349 -4.69 -5.98 27.72
C ILE A 349 -3.76 -5.85 26.51
N CYS A 350 -2.80 -6.76 26.35
CA CYS A 350 -1.96 -6.81 25.16
C CYS A 350 -2.60 -7.71 24.09
N ILE A 351 -2.87 -7.16 22.89
CA ILE A 351 -3.51 -7.88 21.78
C ILE A 351 -2.60 -8.11 20.57
N ASP A 352 -1.28 -7.93 20.74
CA ASP A 352 -0.29 -8.16 19.68
C ASP A 352 -0.42 -9.57 19.07
N ARG A 353 -0.10 -9.70 17.78
CA ARG A 353 -0.09 -11.03 17.14
C ARG A 353 0.92 -11.97 17.80
N ASP A 354 2.10 -11.43 18.11
CA ASP A 354 3.23 -12.19 18.60
C ASP A 354 3.53 -11.80 20.04
N ARG A 355 3.65 -12.78 20.94
CA ARG A 355 4.03 -12.54 22.34
C ARG A 355 5.46 -12.02 22.48
N VAL A 356 6.32 -12.42 21.55
CA VAL A 356 7.73 -12.04 21.44
C VAL A 356 8.06 -11.88 19.96
N PHE A 357 8.61 -10.73 19.56
CA PHE A 357 9.04 -10.50 18.17
C PHE A 357 10.37 -9.76 18.11
N GLY A 358 11.18 -10.11 17.11
CA GLY A 358 12.54 -9.62 17.01
C GLY A 358 13.29 -10.16 15.80
N LYS A 359 14.60 -9.91 15.80
CA LYS A 359 15.57 -10.50 14.90
C LYS A 359 16.95 -10.49 15.55
N ASP A 360 17.72 -11.52 15.27
CA ASP A 360 19.13 -11.64 15.68
C ASP A 360 19.26 -11.54 17.21
N LEU A 361 19.92 -10.50 17.74
CA LEU A 361 20.10 -10.28 19.19
C LEU A 361 19.07 -9.33 19.81
N VAL A 362 18.13 -8.77 19.02
CA VAL A 362 17.16 -7.77 19.49
C VAL A 362 15.75 -8.37 19.49
N TRP A 363 15.22 -8.55 20.70
CA TRP A 363 13.92 -9.17 20.94
C TRP A 363 13.06 -8.30 21.85
N ASN A 364 11.80 -8.15 21.48
CA ASN A 364 10.81 -7.35 22.20
C ASN A 364 9.74 -8.31 22.71
N HIS A 365 9.54 -8.33 24.03
CA HIS A 365 8.58 -9.20 24.70
C HIS A 365 7.32 -8.40 25.07
N ILE A 366 6.18 -9.08 25.21
CA ILE A 366 5.03 -8.56 25.94
C ILE A 366 5.52 -7.94 27.28
N PRO A 367 5.20 -6.67 27.57
CA PRO A 367 5.72 -6.00 28.75
C PRO A 367 5.13 -6.59 30.04
N ASN A 368 5.95 -6.64 31.09
CA ASN A 368 5.54 -7.13 32.40
C ASN A 368 4.33 -6.34 32.93
N GLY A 369 3.37 -7.05 33.51
CA GLY A 369 2.13 -6.50 34.04
C GLY A 369 1.00 -6.39 33.02
N ALA A 370 1.24 -6.44 31.71
CA ALA A 370 0.17 -6.55 30.73
C ALA A 370 -0.45 -7.96 30.75
N GLU A 371 -1.76 -8.03 30.60
CA GLU A 371 -2.50 -9.28 30.47
C GLU A 371 -2.36 -9.82 29.05
N ASP A 372 -2.10 -11.12 28.95
CA ASP A 372 -1.80 -11.78 27.68
C ASP A 372 -3.09 -12.15 26.95
N GLN A 373 -3.42 -11.38 25.91
CA GLN A 373 -4.39 -11.76 24.88
C GLN A 373 -3.72 -11.83 23.51
N THR A 374 -2.41 -12.12 23.46
CA THR A 374 -1.65 -12.17 22.20
C THR A 374 -2.05 -13.36 21.32
N GLY A 375 -1.44 -13.49 20.15
CA GLY A 375 -1.63 -14.63 19.24
C GLY A 375 -2.30 -14.26 17.89
N PRO A 376 -2.19 -15.14 16.89
CA PRO A 376 -2.76 -14.96 15.54
C PRO A 376 -4.27 -15.25 15.51
N ARG A 377 -5.03 -14.56 16.37
CA ARG A 377 -6.49 -14.67 16.49
C ARG A 377 -7.20 -13.83 15.40
N PRO A 378 -8.46 -14.16 15.03
CA PRO A 378 -9.20 -13.44 13.99
C PRO A 378 -9.28 -11.93 14.25
N LEU A 379 -9.11 -11.12 13.21
CA LEU A 379 -9.10 -9.66 13.37
C LEU A 379 -10.47 -9.10 13.78
N THR A 380 -11.57 -9.76 13.40
CA THR A 380 -12.93 -9.44 13.88
C THR A 380 -13.07 -9.60 15.41
N GLU A 381 -12.32 -10.52 16.01
CA GLU A 381 -12.23 -10.67 17.47
C GLU A 381 -11.33 -9.58 18.09
N ARG A 382 -10.28 -9.13 17.38
CA ARG A 382 -9.49 -7.96 17.79
C ARG A 382 -10.33 -6.68 17.77
N VAL A 383 -11.23 -6.52 16.79
CA VAL A 383 -12.22 -5.43 16.76
C VAL A 383 -13.15 -5.49 17.97
N ARG A 384 -13.60 -6.68 18.40
CA ARG A 384 -14.39 -6.84 19.64
C ARG A 384 -13.62 -6.35 20.88
N TRP A 385 -12.34 -6.72 21.02
CA TRP A 385 -11.50 -6.19 22.11
C TRP A 385 -11.35 -4.67 22.08
N LEU A 386 -11.22 -4.08 20.89
CA LEU A 386 -11.05 -2.64 20.74
C LEU A 386 -12.35 -1.86 20.97
N LYS A 387 -13.49 -2.33 20.42
CA LYS A 387 -14.80 -1.65 20.49
C LYS A 387 -15.26 -1.32 21.92
N TYR A 388 -14.84 -2.11 22.91
CA TYR A 388 -15.22 -1.93 24.31
C TYR A 388 -14.07 -1.47 25.23
N ALA A 389 -12.90 -1.16 24.67
CA ALA A 389 -11.79 -0.58 25.42
C ALA A 389 -12.06 0.90 25.70
N GLU A 390 -11.56 1.40 26.83
CA GLU A 390 -11.73 2.81 27.22
C GLU A 390 -10.90 3.74 26.32
N PHE A 391 -9.76 3.23 25.85
CA PHE A 391 -8.88 3.77 24.80
C PHE A 391 -7.80 2.74 24.43
N PHE A 392 -7.01 3.03 23.40
CA PHE A 392 -5.86 2.25 22.95
C PHE A 392 -4.55 3.02 23.12
N VAL A 393 -3.46 2.31 23.46
CA VAL A 393 -2.09 2.85 23.46
C VAL A 393 -1.18 1.95 22.65
N GLY A 394 -0.57 2.46 21.58
CA GLY A 394 0.28 1.62 20.74
C GLY A 394 1.21 2.38 19.81
N LEU A 395 1.84 1.62 18.93
CA LEU A 395 2.84 2.09 17.98
C LEU A 395 2.23 2.56 16.66
N SER A 396 3.06 3.10 15.77
CA SER A 396 2.72 3.21 14.33
C SER A 396 2.68 1.82 13.67
N SER A 397 1.66 1.02 13.98
CA SER A 397 1.44 -0.33 13.47
C SER A 397 -0.04 -0.56 13.11
N GLY A 398 -0.35 -1.67 12.42
CA GLY A 398 -1.70 -1.98 11.94
C GLY A 398 -2.78 -2.02 13.02
N LEU A 399 -2.43 -2.30 14.28
CA LEU A 399 -3.40 -2.32 15.39
C LEU A 399 -3.88 -0.92 15.79
N ALA A 400 -3.08 0.14 15.57
CA ALA A 400 -3.54 1.51 15.78
C ALA A 400 -4.63 1.91 14.77
N TRP A 401 -4.50 1.48 13.51
CA TRP A 401 -5.54 1.65 12.48
C TRP A 401 -6.81 0.85 12.81
N LEU A 402 -6.66 -0.34 13.39
CA LEU A 402 -7.79 -1.16 13.81
C LEU A 402 -8.52 -0.52 15.00
N ALA A 403 -7.79 0.08 15.94
CA ALA A 403 -8.35 0.86 17.05
C ALA A 403 -9.12 2.10 16.57
N TRP A 404 -8.56 2.80 15.57
CA TRP A 404 -9.21 3.96 14.95
C TRP A 404 -10.51 3.57 14.23
N GLY A 405 -10.50 2.49 13.44
CA GLY A 405 -11.71 1.93 12.83
C GLY A 405 -12.73 1.36 13.83
N ALA A 406 -12.31 1.00 15.04
CA ALA A 406 -13.19 0.61 16.13
C ALA A 406 -13.84 1.81 16.86
N GLY A 407 -13.46 3.05 16.52
CA GLY A 407 -14.09 4.28 17.02
C GLY A 407 -13.67 4.72 18.43
N ILE A 408 -12.58 4.18 18.97
CA ILE A 408 -12.06 4.53 20.31
C ILE A 408 -10.94 5.58 20.26
N PRO A 409 -10.62 6.28 21.36
CA PRO A 409 -9.44 7.14 21.43
C PRO A 409 -8.15 6.33 21.23
N VAL A 410 -7.24 6.82 20.37
CA VAL A 410 -6.01 6.10 19.99
C VAL A 410 -4.77 6.94 20.28
N VAL A 411 -3.98 6.53 21.27
CA VAL A 411 -2.64 7.09 21.56
C VAL A 411 -1.63 6.41 20.65
N VAL A 412 -0.93 7.19 19.82
CA VAL A 412 0.04 6.67 18.84
C VAL A 412 1.44 7.17 19.18
N ILE A 413 2.29 6.25 19.64
CA ILE A 413 3.69 6.47 19.99
C ILE A 413 4.56 6.15 18.78
N SER A 414 5.17 7.18 18.18
CA SER A 414 6.15 7.01 17.10
C SER A 414 7.00 8.26 16.97
N GLY A 415 8.31 8.10 16.78
CA GLY A 415 9.21 9.16 16.29
C GLY A 415 9.81 8.85 14.91
N PHE A 416 9.66 7.62 14.42
CA PHE A 416 10.18 7.21 13.11
C PHE A 416 9.33 7.75 11.95
N THR A 417 8.03 7.92 12.18
CA THR A 417 7.07 8.54 11.26
C THR A 417 6.71 9.95 11.74
N ASN A 418 6.53 10.87 10.80
CA ASN A 418 5.95 12.20 11.04
C ASN A 418 4.43 12.05 11.37
N PRO A 419 3.84 12.86 12.28
CA PRO A 419 2.40 12.86 12.57
C PRO A 419 1.45 12.84 11.36
N LEU A 420 1.85 13.38 10.20
CA LEU A 420 1.07 13.33 8.94
C LEU A 420 0.98 11.95 8.26
N THR A 421 1.72 10.95 8.75
CA THR A 421 1.83 9.63 8.10
C THR A 421 0.62 8.75 8.39
N GLU A 422 0.21 8.72 9.67
CA GLU A 422 -0.95 8.00 10.18
C GLU A 422 -2.24 8.82 10.00
N PHE A 423 -3.37 8.30 10.48
CA PHE A 423 -4.56 9.09 10.73
C PHE A 423 -4.31 10.16 11.80
N ASN A 424 -5.04 11.26 11.72
CA ASN A 424 -5.08 12.31 12.72
C ASN A 424 -5.68 11.79 14.04
N THR A 425 -4.94 12.02 15.12
CA THR A 425 -5.41 11.81 16.49
C THR A 425 -4.85 12.92 17.37
N PRO A 426 -5.66 13.55 18.25
CA PRO A 426 -5.14 14.53 19.21
C PRO A 426 -4.21 13.89 20.25
N TYR A 427 -4.12 12.55 20.26
CA TYR A 427 -3.30 11.76 21.18
C TYR A 427 -2.01 11.22 20.53
N ARG A 428 -1.49 11.90 19.49
CA ARG A 428 -0.23 11.56 18.83
C ARG A 428 0.97 11.96 19.69
N VAL A 429 1.81 11.00 20.08
CA VAL A 429 3.03 11.24 20.88
C VAL A 429 4.26 11.27 19.98
N PHE A 430 4.86 12.46 19.82
CA PHE A 430 5.99 12.71 18.91
C PHE A 430 7.00 13.67 19.57
N ASN A 431 8.31 13.48 19.35
CA ASN A 431 9.35 14.38 19.86
C ASN A 431 10.15 15.01 18.71
N THR A 432 10.09 16.34 18.60
CA THR A 432 10.76 17.16 17.58
C THR A 432 12.22 17.50 17.88
N HIS A 433 12.68 17.33 19.12
CA HIS A 433 14.00 17.81 19.59
C HIS A 433 15.16 16.84 19.29
N VAL A 434 14.87 15.69 18.69
CA VAL A 434 15.83 14.65 18.29
C VAL A 434 15.58 14.22 16.85
N CYS A 435 16.47 13.40 16.28
CA CYS A 435 16.23 12.76 14.98
C CYS A 435 14.84 12.10 14.95
N ASN A 436 14.06 12.43 13.92
CA ASN A 436 12.69 11.96 13.75
C ASN A 436 12.34 11.84 12.26
N GLY A 437 11.15 11.29 11.96
CA GLY A 437 10.53 11.35 10.63
C GLY A 437 11.29 10.60 9.51
N CYS A 438 12.16 9.65 9.85
CA CYS A 438 12.99 8.91 8.89
C CYS A 438 12.18 8.17 7.81
N TRP A 439 10.93 7.79 8.06
CA TRP A 439 10.03 7.21 7.06
C TRP A 439 9.64 8.20 5.94
N ASN A 440 9.51 9.48 6.28
CA ASN A 440 9.03 10.53 5.38
C ASN A 440 10.16 11.24 4.62
N ASP A 441 11.42 10.96 4.98
CA ASP A 441 12.58 11.63 4.44
C ASP A 441 12.98 11.00 3.10
N ILE A 442 12.60 11.65 1.99
CA ILE A 442 12.74 11.13 0.62
C ILE A 442 14.16 10.69 0.24
N ARG A 443 15.19 11.21 0.94
CA ARG A 443 16.61 10.86 0.75
C ARG A 443 16.96 9.45 1.22
N TYR A 444 16.07 8.78 1.95
CA TYR A 444 16.27 7.45 2.49
C TYR A 444 15.16 6.51 2.05
N LEU A 445 15.51 5.48 1.29
CA LEU A 445 14.59 4.38 0.95
C LEU A 445 14.49 3.42 2.13
N PHE A 446 13.27 3.02 2.49
CA PHE A 446 13.03 2.13 3.61
C PHE A 446 13.43 0.70 3.27
N ASP A 447 14.46 0.18 3.96
CA ASP A 447 14.87 -1.21 3.79
C ASP A 447 14.03 -2.14 4.67
N HIS A 448 13.03 -2.76 4.04
CA HIS A 448 12.15 -3.76 4.63
C HIS A 448 12.90 -4.97 5.21
N ASN A 449 14.11 -5.29 4.70
CA ASN A 449 14.92 -6.44 5.14
C ASN A 449 15.67 -6.17 6.45
N ASN A 450 15.93 -4.90 6.75
CA ASN A 450 16.69 -4.48 7.91
C ASN A 450 15.73 -4.23 9.09
N PHE A 451 15.56 -5.25 9.94
CA PHE A 451 14.78 -5.11 11.16
C PHE A 451 15.28 -3.96 12.05
N LEU A 452 16.59 -3.67 12.04
CA LEU A 452 17.22 -2.61 12.83
C LEU A 452 17.37 -1.28 12.07
N TYR A 453 16.63 -1.09 10.97
CA TYR A 453 16.74 0.06 10.07
C TYR A 453 16.71 1.42 10.80
N CYS A 454 17.83 2.14 10.77
CA CYS A 454 17.97 3.47 11.35
C CYS A 454 18.91 4.31 10.48
N PRO A 455 18.45 4.87 9.34
CA PRO A 455 19.30 5.29 8.23
C PRO A 455 20.26 6.44 8.57
N LYS A 456 19.93 7.22 9.60
CA LYS A 456 20.74 8.36 10.06
C LYS A 456 21.76 8.00 11.14
N HIS A 457 21.52 6.94 11.93
CA HIS A 457 22.22 6.67 13.20
C HIS A 457 22.46 5.18 13.51
N SER A 458 22.39 4.27 12.53
CA SER A 458 22.65 2.84 12.73
C SER A 458 24.05 2.61 13.33
N ASN A 459 24.16 1.68 14.28
CA ASN A 459 25.40 1.32 14.97
C ASN A 459 26.08 2.50 15.72
N THR A 460 25.28 3.43 16.24
CA THR A 460 25.73 4.54 17.09
C THR A 460 24.94 4.59 18.40
N SER A 461 25.43 5.31 19.41
CA SER A 461 24.68 5.61 20.65
C SER A 461 23.31 6.26 20.39
N ARG A 462 23.18 6.95 19.24
CA ARG A 462 21.99 7.66 18.76
C ARG A 462 20.99 6.77 17.99
N GLN A 463 21.30 5.48 17.76
CA GLN A 463 20.39 4.55 17.08
C GLN A 463 19.02 4.49 17.79
N PHE A 464 17.92 4.68 17.05
CA PHE A 464 16.55 4.78 17.57
C PHE A 464 16.32 5.91 18.62
N GLU A 465 17.11 7.00 18.62
CA GLU A 465 16.84 8.14 19.52
C GLU A 465 15.42 8.72 19.36
N CYS A 466 14.86 8.62 18.15
CA CYS A 466 13.51 9.05 17.79
C CYS A 466 12.41 8.52 18.73
N THR A 467 12.58 7.32 19.29
CA THR A 467 11.63 6.75 20.27
C THR A 467 12.24 6.54 21.66
N LYS A 468 13.57 6.43 21.82
CA LYS A 468 14.21 6.52 23.16
C LYS A 468 13.88 7.83 23.87
N ALA A 469 13.88 8.95 23.14
CA ALA A 469 13.63 10.29 23.68
C ALA A 469 12.14 10.61 23.89
N ILE A 470 11.22 9.68 23.64
CA ILE A 470 9.83 9.80 24.08
C ILE A 470 9.77 9.26 25.52
N SER A 471 9.57 10.16 26.49
CA SER A 471 9.46 9.80 27.90
C SER A 471 8.08 9.24 28.24
N HIS A 472 8.01 8.44 29.31
CA HIS A 472 6.72 7.96 29.82
C HIS A 472 5.86 9.11 30.36
N GLN A 473 6.45 10.17 30.94
CA GLN A 473 5.70 11.37 31.34
C GLN A 473 4.96 12.03 30.17
N HIS A 474 5.55 12.06 28.97
CA HIS A 474 4.87 12.59 27.78
C HIS A 474 3.65 11.72 27.45
N VAL A 475 3.83 10.40 27.37
CA VAL A 475 2.73 9.46 27.10
C VAL A 475 1.64 9.53 28.18
N ILE A 476 1.99 9.63 29.46
CA ILE A 476 1.05 9.82 30.58
C ILE A 476 0.24 11.12 30.40
N LYS A 477 0.90 12.24 30.08
CA LYS A 477 0.22 13.53 29.85
C LYS A 477 -0.78 13.44 28.69
N THR A 478 -0.42 12.74 27.62
CA THR A 478 -1.30 12.49 26.47
C THR A 478 -2.46 11.55 26.81
N ILE A 479 -2.25 10.53 27.65
CA ILE A 479 -3.32 9.66 28.15
C ILE A 479 -4.29 10.46 29.05
N LEU A 480 -3.79 11.32 29.92
CA LEU A 480 -4.61 12.15 30.80
C LEU A 480 -5.45 13.20 30.06
N SER A 481 -5.08 13.59 28.83
CA SER A 481 -5.90 14.48 27.99
C SER A 481 -7.04 13.78 27.26
N ILE A 482 -7.18 12.45 27.36
CA ILE A 482 -8.33 11.72 26.84
C ILE A 482 -9.53 11.95 27.78
N PRO A 483 -10.69 12.44 27.31
CA PRO A 483 -11.84 12.74 28.18
C PRO A 483 -12.42 11.54 28.95
N SER A 484 -12.30 10.32 28.42
CA SER A 484 -12.70 9.07 29.10
C SER A 484 -11.67 8.56 30.13
N CYS A 485 -10.49 9.18 30.21
CA CYS A 485 -9.43 8.73 31.11
C CYS A 485 -9.71 9.15 32.55
N ARG A 486 -9.62 8.19 33.47
CA ARG A 486 -9.72 8.39 34.91
C ARG A 486 -8.58 9.29 35.39
N GLN A 487 -8.92 10.35 36.11
CA GLN A 487 -7.97 11.41 36.50
C GLN A 487 -7.34 11.22 37.89
N LYS A 488 -7.78 10.22 38.66
CA LYS A 488 -7.29 9.95 40.01
C LYS A 488 -7.00 8.45 40.17
N PRO A 489 -5.91 8.07 40.86
CA PRO A 489 -5.69 6.68 41.25
C PRO A 489 -6.89 6.15 42.05
N VAL A 490 -7.17 4.87 41.92
CA VAL A 490 -8.11 4.19 42.82
C VAL A 490 -7.41 4.07 44.16
N ASN A 491 -7.84 4.86 45.15
CA ASN A 491 -7.36 4.71 46.53
C ASN A 491 -7.50 3.24 46.94
N GLU A 492 -6.41 2.61 47.38
CA GLU A 492 -6.42 1.29 47.99
C GLU A 492 -7.18 1.36 49.32
N LYS A 493 -8.51 1.27 49.24
CA LYS A 493 -9.39 1.20 50.41
C LYS A 493 -9.37 -0.21 50.98
N GLY A 494 -8.47 -0.43 51.94
CA GLY A 494 -8.60 -1.46 52.97
C GLY A 494 -8.00 -2.81 52.62
N LYS A 495 -6.75 -3.00 53.06
CA LYS A 495 -6.34 -4.21 53.77
C LYS A 495 -5.75 -3.80 55.11
#